data_AF-A0A9N8DJD7-F1
#
_entry.id   AF-A0A9N8DJD7-F1
#
_cell.length_a   1.000
_cell.length_b   1.000
_cell.length_c   1.000
_cell.angle_alpha   90.00
_cell.angle_beta   90.00
_cell.angle_gamma   90.00
#
_symmetry.space_group_name_H-M   'P 1'
#
loop_
_entity.id
_entity.type
_entity.pdbx_description
1 polymer ?
#
loop_
_entity_poly.entity_id
_entity_poly.type
_entity_poly.pdbx_seq_one_letter_code
_entity_poly.pdbx_strand_id
1 'polypeptide(L)'
;MSSHAERTLDPSLFQLSDQEKEWALEIKQAIEDLPDLDVLSDFMCVNLAIAGKGSVDWALDRAYKMQETRKEYNIALTYEEGKRALQKLAENIPCGLLSYDFDLHTGKCTLVLHFAESIKASMRDPRKADEICRGVHYLCYSTFPSLESVRVGNLHIFECEGWDMRMARVENIAKITNSGHDCFPSNVITHFYHTSSMTNVVLAMVKKLVSKDVACKWKFGLKFYAAGATTLCSLYV
;
A
#
# COMPACT_ATOMS: atom_id res chain seq x y z
N MET A 1 15.68 27.74 14.75
CA MET A 1 14.32 27.85 14.19
C MET A 1 14.47 28.23 12.73
N SER A 2 14.48 27.24 11.84
CA SER A 2 14.59 27.49 10.40
C SER A 2 13.25 28.01 9.91
N SER A 3 13.22 29.15 9.23
CA SER A 3 11.99 29.65 8.61
C SER A 3 11.53 28.64 7.56
N HIS A 4 10.42 27.96 7.83
CA HIS A 4 9.69 27.22 6.82
C HIS A 4 9.04 28.26 5.91
N ALA A 5 9.81 28.75 4.92
CA ALA A 5 9.23 29.52 3.83
C ALA A 5 8.08 28.69 3.25
N GLU A 6 6.87 29.27 3.20
CA GLU A 6 5.72 28.68 2.53
C GLU A 6 6.10 28.38 1.08
N ARG A 7 6.43 27.12 0.81
CA ARG A 7 6.68 26.68 -0.56
C ARG A 7 5.33 26.44 -1.20
N THR A 8 5.05 27.21 -2.24
CA THR A 8 3.95 26.95 -3.14
C THR A 8 4.17 25.59 -3.81
N LEU A 9 3.17 24.72 -3.69
CA LEU A 9 3.08 23.47 -4.43
C LEU A 9 3.19 23.76 -5.93
N ASP A 10 4.02 22.99 -6.64
CA ASP A 10 4.02 23.04 -8.11
C ASP A 10 2.69 22.48 -8.61
N PRO A 11 1.86 23.27 -9.32
CA PRO A 11 0.57 22.80 -9.84
C PRO A 11 0.71 21.61 -10.81
N SER A 12 1.89 21.43 -11.42
CA SER A 12 2.17 20.32 -12.35
C SER A 12 2.06 18.95 -11.67
N LEU A 13 2.27 18.87 -10.36
CA LEU A 13 2.14 17.65 -9.55
C LEU A 13 0.72 17.04 -9.59
N PHE A 14 -0.27 17.86 -9.95
CA PHE A 14 -1.68 17.46 -10.04
C PHE A 14 -2.20 17.40 -11.49
N GLN A 15 -1.34 17.62 -12.48
CA GLN A 15 -1.72 17.62 -13.89
C GLN A 15 -1.26 16.34 -14.58
N LEU A 16 -2.07 15.85 -15.52
CA LEU A 16 -1.66 14.79 -16.44
C LEU A 16 -0.94 15.39 -17.64
N SER A 17 0.19 14.79 -18.01
CA SER A 17 0.77 14.99 -19.33
C SER A 17 -0.16 14.46 -20.42
N ASP A 18 -0.01 14.95 -21.65
CA ASP A 18 -0.84 14.46 -22.76
C ASP A 18 -0.62 12.97 -23.02
N GLN A 19 0.62 12.49 -22.84
CA GLN A 19 0.94 11.07 -22.93
C GLN A 19 0.21 10.22 -21.87
N GLU A 20 0.15 10.68 -20.61
CA GLU A 20 -0.57 9.97 -19.55
C GLU A 20 -2.09 9.94 -19.81
N LYS A 21 -2.64 10.98 -20.45
CA LYS A 21 -4.06 11.00 -20.86
C LYS A 21 -4.32 9.96 -21.96
N GLU A 22 -3.46 9.91 -22.97
CA GLU A 22 -3.55 8.92 -24.05
C GLU A 22 -3.52 7.49 -23.49
N TRP A 23 -2.53 7.19 -22.64
CA TRP A 23 -2.44 5.89 -21.97
C TRP A 23 -3.67 5.56 -21.12
N ALA A 24 -4.21 6.52 -20.37
CA ALA A 24 -5.39 6.30 -19.55
C ALA A 24 -6.63 6.01 -20.41
N LEU A 25 -6.77 6.66 -21.57
CA LEU A 25 -7.85 6.42 -22.52
C LEU A 25 -7.73 5.04 -23.17
N GLU A 26 -6.52 4.64 -23.59
CA GLU A 26 -6.27 3.31 -24.15
C GLU A 26 -6.59 2.20 -23.15
N ILE A 27 -6.13 2.35 -21.90
CA ILE A 27 -6.43 1.39 -20.82
C ILE A 27 -7.92 1.35 -20.53
N LYS A 28 -8.59 2.50 -20.48
CA LYS A 28 -10.04 2.56 -20.25
C LYS A 28 -10.80 1.82 -21.34
N GLN A 29 -10.49 2.08 -22.61
CA GLN A 29 -11.11 1.38 -23.74
C GLN A 29 -10.87 -0.13 -23.66
N ALA A 30 -9.64 -0.57 -23.37
CA ALA A 30 -9.32 -1.99 -23.24
C ALA A 30 -10.09 -2.69 -22.11
N ILE A 31 -10.36 -1.99 -21.00
CA ILE A 31 -11.21 -2.51 -19.92
C ILE A 31 -12.67 -2.59 -20.36
N GLU A 32 -13.18 -1.55 -21.04
CA GLU A 32 -14.57 -1.50 -21.53
C GLU A 32 -14.87 -2.56 -22.61
N ASP A 33 -13.86 -2.94 -23.39
CA ASP A 33 -13.96 -3.99 -24.41
C ASP A 33 -14.00 -5.42 -23.82
N LEU A 34 -13.73 -5.58 -22.52
CA LEU A 34 -13.72 -6.87 -21.81
C LEU A 34 -14.95 -7.01 -20.91
N PRO A 35 -15.98 -7.78 -21.31
CA PRO A 35 -17.25 -7.85 -20.59
C PRO A 35 -17.17 -8.49 -19.19
N ASP A 36 -16.09 -9.23 -18.90
CA ASP A 36 -15.87 -9.90 -17.62
C ASP A 36 -15.20 -9.00 -16.57
N LEU A 37 -14.75 -7.81 -16.96
CA LEU A 37 -14.17 -6.80 -16.08
C LEU A 37 -15.20 -5.74 -15.71
N ASP A 38 -15.24 -5.39 -14.43
CA ASP A 38 -15.99 -4.24 -13.93
C ASP A 38 -15.38 -2.96 -14.52
N VAL A 39 -16.24 -2.03 -14.93
CA VAL A 39 -15.83 -0.68 -15.34
C VAL A 39 -15.09 0.00 -14.20
N LEU A 40 -13.89 0.52 -14.48
CA LEU A 40 -13.12 1.33 -13.56
C LEU A 40 -13.40 2.82 -13.76
N SER A 41 -13.21 3.62 -12.71
CA SER A 41 -13.33 5.08 -12.83
C SER A 41 -12.17 5.66 -13.63
N ASP A 42 -12.36 6.84 -14.23
CA ASP A 42 -11.29 7.55 -14.94
C ASP A 42 -10.04 7.73 -14.07
N PHE A 43 -10.24 8.03 -12.78
CA PHE A 43 -9.15 8.17 -11.84
C PHE A 43 -8.38 6.85 -11.65
N MET A 44 -9.06 5.70 -11.55
CA MET A 44 -8.40 4.40 -11.49
C MET A 44 -7.60 4.09 -12.76
N CYS A 45 -8.17 4.35 -13.95
CA CYS A 45 -7.49 4.17 -15.22
C CYS A 45 -6.22 5.04 -15.33
N VAL A 46 -6.30 6.29 -14.86
CA VAL A 46 -5.15 7.19 -14.76
C VAL A 46 -4.06 6.62 -13.83
N ASN A 47 -4.43 6.09 -12.67
CA ASN A 47 -3.46 5.48 -11.76
C ASN A 47 -2.77 4.26 -12.40
N LEU A 48 -3.54 3.41 -13.09
CA LEU A 48 -3.00 2.28 -13.85
C LEU A 48 -2.05 2.74 -14.96
N ALA A 49 -2.41 3.79 -15.71
CA ALA A 49 -1.61 4.35 -16.78
C ALA A 49 -0.26 4.88 -16.28
N ILE A 50 -0.26 5.63 -15.18
CA ILE A 50 0.96 6.19 -14.58
C ILE A 50 1.84 5.07 -14.01
N ALA A 51 1.26 4.18 -13.20
CA ALA A 51 2.03 3.11 -12.54
C ALA A 51 2.59 2.09 -13.54
N GLY A 52 1.80 1.73 -14.55
CA GLY A 52 2.15 0.78 -15.61
C GLY A 52 2.89 1.41 -16.81
N LYS A 53 3.09 2.74 -16.80
CA LYS A 53 3.69 3.51 -17.90
C LYS A 53 3.08 3.18 -19.27
N GLY A 54 1.75 3.17 -19.33
CA GLY A 54 0.98 2.89 -20.54
C GLY A 54 0.89 1.42 -20.96
N SER A 55 1.41 0.47 -20.18
CA SER A 55 1.25 -0.95 -20.49
C SER A 55 -0.20 -1.41 -20.25
N VAL A 56 -0.94 -1.64 -21.34
CA VAL A 56 -2.32 -2.16 -21.32
C VAL A 56 -2.37 -3.55 -20.68
N ASP A 57 -1.50 -4.49 -21.09
CA ASP A 57 -1.48 -5.85 -20.52
C ASP A 57 -1.29 -5.85 -19.00
N TRP A 58 -0.36 -5.03 -18.50
CA TRP A 58 -0.14 -4.87 -17.07
C TRP A 58 -1.37 -4.26 -16.40
N ALA A 59 -1.98 -3.23 -16.99
CA ALA A 59 -3.16 -2.60 -16.45
C ALA A 59 -4.36 -3.56 -16.35
N LEU A 60 -4.55 -4.43 -17.36
CA LEU A 60 -5.60 -5.45 -17.37
C LEU A 60 -5.37 -6.51 -16.29
N ASP A 61 -4.15 -7.04 -16.14
CA ASP A 61 -3.81 -7.97 -15.04
C ASP A 61 -4.12 -7.35 -13.66
N ARG A 62 -3.82 -6.06 -13.47
CA ARG A 62 -4.14 -5.36 -12.22
C ARG A 62 -5.63 -5.11 -12.05
N ALA A 63 -6.37 -4.78 -13.11
CA ALA A 63 -7.82 -4.63 -13.07
C ALA A 63 -8.52 -5.94 -12.65
N TYR A 64 -8.07 -7.09 -13.18
CA TYR A 64 -8.55 -8.41 -12.76
C TYR A 64 -8.30 -8.66 -11.27
N LYS A 65 -7.08 -8.41 -10.77
CA LYS A 65 -6.75 -8.58 -9.34
C LYS A 65 -7.56 -7.67 -8.42
N MET A 66 -7.79 -6.42 -8.84
CA MET A 66 -8.66 -5.49 -8.11
C MET A 66 -10.09 -6.04 -8.03
N GLN A 67 -10.63 -6.57 -9.13
CA GLN A 67 -11.95 -7.20 -9.18
C GLN A 67 -12.02 -8.47 -8.32
N GLU A 68 -11.04 -9.36 -8.42
CA GLU A 68 -10.96 -10.58 -7.61
C GLU A 68 -10.93 -10.25 -6.12
N THR A 69 -10.14 -9.25 -5.72
CA THR A 69 -10.09 -8.74 -4.35
C THR A 69 -11.46 -8.24 -3.91
N ARG A 70 -12.16 -7.44 -4.73
CA ARG A 70 -13.51 -6.95 -4.40
C ARG A 70 -14.50 -8.09 -4.23
N LYS A 71 -14.45 -9.11 -5.09
CA LYS A 71 -15.30 -10.30 -5.04
C LYS A 71 -14.99 -11.16 -3.81
N GLU A 72 -13.73 -11.45 -3.54
CA GLU A 72 -13.29 -12.27 -2.38
C GLU A 72 -13.77 -11.66 -1.07
N TYR A 73 -13.65 -10.33 -0.92
CA TYR A 73 -13.94 -9.64 0.33
C TYR A 73 -15.32 -8.97 0.37
N ASN A 74 -16.17 -9.19 -0.64
CA ASN A 74 -17.50 -8.61 -0.77
C ASN A 74 -17.50 -7.07 -0.61
N ILE A 75 -16.65 -6.38 -1.35
CA ILE A 75 -16.49 -4.92 -1.32
C ILE A 75 -17.43 -4.28 -2.34
N ALA A 76 -18.34 -3.42 -1.89
CA ALA A 76 -19.34 -2.74 -2.73
C ALA A 76 -18.98 -1.28 -3.07
N LEU A 77 -17.85 -0.77 -2.59
CA LEU A 77 -17.33 0.58 -2.90
C LEU A 77 -18.29 1.74 -2.53
N THR A 78 -19.14 1.54 -1.53
CA THR A 78 -20.00 2.62 -0.99
C THR A 78 -19.31 3.39 0.13
N TYR A 79 -19.65 4.67 0.30
CA TYR A 79 -19.13 5.50 1.40
C TYR A 79 -19.41 4.88 2.78
N GLU A 80 -20.66 4.45 3.03
CA GLU A 80 -21.07 3.86 4.31
C GLU A 80 -20.39 2.52 4.61
N GLU A 81 -20.09 1.72 3.58
CA GLU A 81 -19.27 0.54 3.75
C GLU A 81 -17.83 0.91 4.09
N GLY A 82 -17.22 1.85 3.35
CA GLY A 82 -15.85 2.27 3.60
C GLY A 82 -15.65 2.82 5.00
N LYS A 83 -16.57 3.66 5.47
CA LYS A 83 -16.59 4.16 6.85
C LYS A 83 -16.63 3.02 7.87
N ARG A 84 -17.54 2.05 7.70
CA ARG A 84 -17.66 0.90 8.60
C ARG A 84 -16.43 -0.01 8.57
N ALA A 85 -15.85 -0.23 7.39
CA ALA A 85 -14.65 -1.04 7.23
C ALA A 85 -13.43 -0.39 7.91
N LEU A 86 -13.26 0.93 7.77
CA LEU A 86 -12.21 1.68 8.44
C LEU A 86 -12.39 1.73 9.96
N GLN A 87 -13.62 1.85 10.46
CA GLN A 87 -13.93 1.76 11.88
C GLN A 87 -13.53 0.38 12.44
N LYS A 88 -13.95 -0.70 11.78
CA LYS A 88 -13.56 -2.06 12.14
C LYS A 88 -12.04 -2.29 12.06
N LEU A 89 -11.36 -1.67 11.10
CA LEU A 89 -9.91 -1.73 11.01
C LEU A 89 -9.27 -1.12 12.25
N ALA A 90 -9.72 0.09 12.64
CA ALA A 90 -9.22 0.77 13.84
C ALA A 90 -9.52 -0.02 15.14
N GLU A 91 -10.67 -0.70 15.22
CA GLU A 91 -11.03 -1.58 16.34
C GLU A 91 -10.16 -2.84 16.40
N ASN A 92 -9.89 -3.46 15.25
CA ASN A 92 -9.05 -4.67 15.15
C ASN A 92 -7.56 -4.38 15.31
N ILE A 93 -7.14 -3.14 15.04
CA ILE A 93 -5.76 -2.69 14.99
C ILE A 93 -5.65 -1.36 15.75
N PRO A 94 -5.92 -1.36 17.07
CA PRO A 94 -5.88 -0.15 17.87
C PRO A 94 -4.47 0.43 17.84
N CYS A 95 -4.36 1.74 17.62
CA CYS A 95 -3.09 2.46 17.47
C CYS A 95 -2.20 1.96 16.32
N GLY A 96 -2.73 1.17 15.38
CA GLY A 96 -1.92 0.67 14.29
C GLY A 96 -1.62 1.69 13.21
N LEU A 97 -2.38 2.79 13.09
CA LEU A 97 -2.00 3.95 12.29
C LEU A 97 -1.34 4.99 13.20
N LEU A 98 -0.05 5.23 12.99
CA LEU A 98 0.74 6.18 13.78
C LEU A 98 0.82 7.55 13.11
N SER A 99 1.04 7.58 11.80
CA SER A 99 1.15 8.80 11.03
C SER A 99 0.77 8.57 9.57
N TYR A 100 0.25 9.61 8.94
CA TYR A 100 0.00 9.68 7.52
C TYR A 100 0.29 11.10 7.06
N ASP A 101 1.27 11.26 6.17
CA ASP A 101 1.75 12.58 5.75
C ASP A 101 2.14 12.61 4.27
N PHE A 102 2.08 13.78 3.67
CA PHE A 102 2.53 14.02 2.30
C PHE A 102 3.77 14.92 2.31
N ASP A 103 4.90 14.35 1.93
CA ASP A 103 6.15 15.10 1.85
C ASP A 103 6.21 15.90 0.54
N LEU A 104 5.96 17.20 0.66
CA LEU A 104 6.03 18.16 -0.45
C LEU A 104 7.41 18.20 -1.14
N HIS A 105 8.49 17.79 -0.46
CA HIS A 105 9.83 17.80 -1.04
C HIS A 105 10.08 16.59 -1.95
N THR A 106 9.54 15.44 -1.58
CA THR A 106 9.74 14.19 -2.33
C THR A 106 8.55 13.79 -3.18
N GLY A 107 7.40 14.47 -3.01
CA GLY A 107 6.12 14.12 -3.64
C GLY A 107 5.50 12.83 -3.10
N LYS A 108 6.10 12.24 -2.06
CA LYS A 108 5.72 10.92 -1.54
C LYS A 108 4.68 11.04 -0.45
N CYS A 109 3.71 10.15 -0.48
CA CYS A 109 2.92 9.90 0.70
C CYS A 109 3.61 8.87 1.60
N THR A 110 3.68 9.17 2.90
CA THR A 110 4.27 8.30 3.91
C THR A 110 3.18 7.83 4.87
N LEU A 111 3.01 6.52 4.94
CA LEU A 111 2.10 5.85 5.86
C LEU A 111 2.93 5.12 6.93
N VAL A 112 2.76 5.49 8.20
CA VAL A 112 3.47 4.87 9.33
C VAL A 112 2.50 4.03 10.15
N LEU A 113 2.79 2.75 10.30
CA LEU A 113 1.95 1.77 10.97
C LEU A 113 2.67 1.09 12.13
N HIS A 114 1.98 0.90 13.26
CA HIS A 114 2.47 0.09 14.38
C HIS A 114 2.16 -1.39 14.15
N PHE A 115 3.11 -2.11 13.56
CA PHE A 115 2.91 -3.49 13.14
C PHE A 115 2.69 -4.45 14.31
N ALA A 116 3.40 -4.26 15.44
CA ALA A 116 3.27 -5.17 16.58
C ALA A 116 1.88 -5.21 17.22
N GLU A 117 1.23 -4.04 17.40
CA GLU A 117 -0.13 -3.97 17.96
C GLU A 117 -1.19 -4.44 16.95
N SER A 118 -0.95 -4.21 15.66
CA SER A 118 -1.81 -4.66 14.56
C SER A 118 -2.04 -6.18 14.53
N ILE A 119 -1.13 -6.95 15.15
CA ILE A 119 -1.03 -8.39 14.96
C ILE A 119 -1.60 -9.20 16.14
N LYS A 120 -1.91 -8.57 17.28
CA LYS A 120 -2.02 -9.33 18.53
C LYS A 120 -3.18 -10.34 18.59
N ALA A 121 -4.33 -10.00 18.02
CA ALA A 121 -5.53 -10.86 18.04
C ALA A 121 -6.03 -11.25 16.64
N SER A 122 -5.63 -10.49 15.64
CA SER A 122 -6.30 -10.45 14.33
C SER A 122 -5.69 -11.44 13.34
N MET A 123 -4.42 -11.82 13.55
CA MET A 123 -3.65 -12.67 12.64
C MET A 123 -3.76 -14.17 12.92
N ARG A 124 -4.47 -14.56 13.98
CA ARG A 124 -4.76 -15.97 14.30
C ARG A 124 -6.08 -16.46 13.71
N ASP A 125 -7.05 -15.55 13.60
CA ASP A 125 -8.39 -15.84 13.11
C ASP A 125 -8.52 -15.43 11.63
N PRO A 126 -8.68 -16.39 10.70
CA PRO A 126 -8.88 -16.08 9.28
C PRO A 126 -10.03 -15.10 9.02
N ARG A 127 -11.10 -15.14 9.82
CA ARG A 127 -12.25 -14.23 9.64
C ARG A 127 -11.87 -12.78 9.92
N LYS A 128 -11.03 -12.55 10.93
CA LYS A 128 -10.48 -11.22 11.21
C LYS A 128 -9.50 -10.77 10.13
N ALA A 129 -8.74 -11.68 9.54
CA ALA A 129 -7.88 -11.36 8.41
C ALA A 129 -8.69 -10.83 7.22
N ASP A 130 -9.85 -11.42 6.92
CA ASP A 130 -10.76 -10.93 5.87
C ASP A 130 -11.31 -9.54 6.19
N GLU A 131 -11.72 -9.30 7.44
CA GLU A 131 -12.15 -7.97 7.89
C GLU A 131 -11.04 -6.92 7.76
N ILE A 132 -9.80 -7.30 8.10
CA ILE A 132 -8.63 -6.42 7.91
C ILE A 132 -8.38 -6.17 6.42
N CYS A 133 -8.48 -7.19 5.55
CA CYS A 133 -8.30 -7.00 4.11
C CYS A 133 -9.29 -5.96 3.55
N ARG A 134 -10.55 -6.00 4.00
CA ARG A 134 -11.55 -4.97 3.64
C ARG A 134 -11.16 -3.59 4.16
N GLY A 135 -10.75 -3.49 5.42
CA GLY A 135 -10.30 -2.24 6.01
C GLY A 135 -9.09 -1.66 5.27
N VAL A 136 -8.08 -2.49 4.97
CA VAL A 136 -6.89 -2.12 4.22
C VAL A 136 -7.23 -1.66 2.81
N HIS A 137 -8.17 -2.31 2.14
CA HIS A 137 -8.64 -1.86 0.82
C HIS A 137 -9.12 -0.40 0.86
N TYR A 138 -9.98 -0.05 1.82
CA TYR A 138 -10.47 1.32 1.97
C TYR A 138 -9.41 2.29 2.50
N LEU A 139 -8.49 1.82 3.35
CA LEU A 139 -7.35 2.62 3.80
C LEU A 139 -6.49 3.01 2.60
N CYS A 140 -6.08 2.04 1.79
CA CYS A 140 -5.37 2.25 0.54
C CYS A 140 -6.12 3.23 -0.37
N TYR A 141 -7.43 3.04 -0.55
CA TYR A 141 -8.25 3.96 -1.34
C TYR A 141 -8.21 5.42 -0.84
N SER A 142 -8.06 5.62 0.47
CA SER A 142 -7.96 6.94 1.10
C SER A 142 -6.54 7.53 1.14
N THR A 143 -5.50 6.69 1.02
CA THR A 143 -4.09 7.08 1.21
C THR A 143 -3.35 7.45 -0.09
N PHE A 144 -4.03 7.51 -1.23
CA PHE A 144 -3.43 7.89 -2.52
C PHE A 144 -4.06 9.18 -3.06
N PRO A 145 -3.71 10.34 -2.50
CA PRO A 145 -4.46 11.58 -2.71
C PRO A 145 -4.02 12.34 -3.98
N SER A 146 -2.92 11.95 -4.65
CA SER A 146 -2.36 12.73 -5.75
C SER A 146 -1.73 11.87 -6.85
N LEU A 147 -1.76 12.39 -8.08
CA LEU A 147 -1.07 11.81 -9.24
C LEU A 147 0.44 11.74 -9.01
N GLU A 148 1.02 12.74 -8.33
CA GLU A 148 2.43 12.73 -8.00
C GLU A 148 2.82 11.52 -7.14
N SER A 149 2.05 11.22 -6.10
CA SER A 149 2.32 10.07 -5.24
C SER A 149 2.34 8.74 -6.00
N VAL A 150 1.60 8.65 -7.11
CA VAL A 150 1.55 7.48 -7.98
C VAL A 150 2.81 7.40 -8.85
N ARG A 151 3.29 8.55 -9.34
CA ARG A 151 4.55 8.66 -10.10
C ARG A 151 5.77 8.31 -9.26
N VAL A 152 5.91 8.97 -8.10
CA VAL A 152 7.11 8.82 -7.25
C VAL A 152 7.06 7.59 -6.35
N GLY A 153 5.85 7.11 -6.09
CA GLY A 153 5.58 6.01 -5.18
C GLY A 153 5.34 6.44 -3.74
N ASN A 154 4.83 5.51 -2.95
CA ASN A 154 4.47 5.72 -1.55
C ASN A 154 5.44 4.99 -0.64
N LEU A 155 5.66 5.53 0.55
CA LEU A 155 6.51 4.93 1.58
C LEU A 155 5.64 4.39 2.70
N HIS A 156 5.64 3.08 2.90
CA HIS A 156 5.02 2.46 4.06
C HIS A 156 6.11 2.12 5.08
N ILE A 157 5.96 2.62 6.30
CA ILE A 157 6.85 2.37 7.43
C ILE A 157 6.11 1.52 8.45
N PHE A 158 6.67 0.36 8.78
CA PHE A 158 6.15 -0.55 9.78
C PHE A 158 7.05 -0.54 11.02
N GLU A 159 6.54 -0.01 12.13
CA GLU A 159 7.16 -0.08 13.45
C GLU A 159 6.91 -1.47 14.05
N CYS A 160 7.98 -2.26 14.22
CA CYS A 160 7.89 -3.66 14.62
C CYS A 160 8.31 -3.90 16.08
N GLU A 161 8.64 -2.86 16.85
CA GLU A 161 8.96 -2.99 18.26
C GLU A 161 7.81 -3.68 19.03
N GLY A 162 8.15 -4.70 19.83
CA GLY A 162 7.18 -5.47 20.62
C GLY A 162 6.45 -6.58 19.85
N TRP A 163 6.83 -6.88 18.60
CA TRP A 163 6.16 -7.93 17.83
C TRP A 163 6.52 -9.35 18.33
N ASP A 164 5.53 -10.06 18.89
CA ASP A 164 5.64 -11.48 19.27
C ASP A 164 5.20 -12.41 18.12
N MET A 165 6.16 -13.19 17.61
CA MET A 165 5.92 -14.09 16.48
C MET A 165 5.02 -15.28 16.78
N ARG A 166 4.82 -15.67 18.05
CA ARG A 166 3.91 -16.77 18.40
C ARG A 166 2.47 -16.45 18.03
N MET A 167 2.20 -15.25 17.56
CA MET A 167 0.86 -14.71 17.39
C MET A 167 0.44 -14.56 15.93
N ALA A 168 1.32 -14.79 14.95
CA ALA A 168 1.00 -14.59 13.55
C ALA A 168 1.07 -15.88 12.72
N ARG A 169 0.09 -16.07 11.84
CA ARG A 169 0.16 -17.03 10.73
C ARG A 169 0.77 -16.32 9.52
N VAL A 170 1.83 -16.89 8.96
CA VAL A 170 2.57 -16.31 7.82
C VAL A 170 1.64 -16.09 6.63
N GLU A 171 0.68 -17.00 6.43
CA GLU A 171 -0.32 -16.97 5.39
C GLU A 171 -1.26 -15.77 5.53
N ASN A 172 -1.66 -15.43 6.75
CA ASN A 172 -2.51 -14.27 7.00
C ASN A 172 -1.74 -12.96 6.74
N ILE A 173 -0.45 -12.90 7.08
CA ILE A 173 0.38 -11.71 6.80
C ILE A 173 0.52 -11.54 5.29
N ALA A 174 0.81 -12.63 4.58
CA ALA A 174 0.90 -12.63 3.12
C ALA A 174 -0.43 -12.23 2.46
N LYS A 175 -1.55 -12.76 2.96
CA LYS A 175 -2.90 -12.42 2.50
C LYS A 175 -3.17 -10.92 2.60
N ILE A 176 -3.02 -10.33 3.80
CA ILE A 176 -3.26 -8.89 4.01
C ILE A 176 -2.31 -8.04 3.17
N THR A 177 -1.05 -8.47 3.05
CA THR A 177 -0.06 -7.79 2.20
C THR A 177 -0.52 -7.78 0.74
N ASN A 178 -0.82 -8.95 0.17
CA ASN A 178 -1.26 -9.06 -1.22
C ASN A 178 -2.54 -8.25 -1.44
N SER A 179 -3.53 -8.33 -0.56
CA SER A 179 -4.76 -7.54 -0.66
C SER A 179 -4.52 -6.03 -0.70
N GLY A 180 -3.61 -5.52 0.13
CA GLY A 180 -3.26 -4.09 0.14
C GLY A 180 -2.50 -3.63 -1.10
N HIS A 181 -1.74 -4.52 -1.73
CA HIS A 181 -1.07 -4.20 -2.99
C HIS A 181 -2.00 -4.43 -4.19
N ASP A 182 -2.88 -5.42 -4.17
CA ASP A 182 -3.78 -5.76 -5.28
C ASP A 182 -4.97 -4.80 -5.38
N CYS A 183 -5.33 -4.12 -4.28
CA CYS A 183 -6.41 -3.14 -4.32
C CYS A 183 -6.05 -1.82 -5.02
N PHE A 184 -4.76 -1.50 -5.17
CA PHE A 184 -4.37 -0.23 -5.79
C PHE A 184 -3.06 -0.32 -6.58
N PRO A 185 -3.03 0.19 -7.82
CA PRO A 185 -1.82 0.23 -8.63
C PRO A 185 -0.91 1.38 -8.17
N SER A 186 -0.14 1.13 -7.12
CA SER A 186 0.85 2.09 -6.63
C SER A 186 2.22 1.47 -6.47
N ASN A 187 3.25 2.28 -6.74
CA ASN A 187 4.62 1.91 -6.45
C ASN A 187 4.90 2.11 -4.95
N VAL A 188 4.67 1.08 -4.14
CA VAL A 188 4.88 1.17 -2.69
C VAL A 188 6.24 0.60 -2.29
N ILE A 189 7.04 1.40 -1.61
CA ILE A 189 8.25 0.96 -0.92
C ILE A 189 7.89 0.68 0.53
N THR A 190 8.29 -0.47 1.05
CA THR A 190 7.94 -0.88 2.42
C THR A 190 9.19 -1.03 3.27
N HIS A 191 9.24 -0.30 4.37
CA HIS A 191 10.33 -0.33 5.34
C HIS A 191 9.83 -0.87 6.68
N PHE A 192 10.49 -1.89 7.21
CA PHE A 192 10.24 -2.42 8.55
C PHE A 192 11.38 -1.99 9.49
N TYR A 193 11.03 -1.24 10.52
CA TYR A 193 11.95 -0.73 11.54
C TYR A 193 11.83 -1.54 12.84
N HIS A 194 12.92 -1.59 13.60
CA HIS A 194 13.01 -2.27 14.90
C HIS A 194 12.57 -3.75 14.87
N THR A 195 12.82 -4.40 13.74
CA THR A 195 12.59 -5.84 13.58
C THR A 195 13.58 -6.65 14.41
N SER A 196 13.08 -7.59 15.23
CA SER A 196 13.91 -8.60 15.87
C SER A 196 14.51 -9.58 14.85
N SER A 197 15.54 -10.36 15.23
CA SER A 197 16.07 -11.43 14.36
C SER A 197 14.99 -12.42 13.95
N MET A 198 14.08 -12.72 14.86
CA MET A 198 12.97 -13.63 14.65
C MET A 198 11.98 -13.02 13.64
N THR A 199 11.59 -11.77 13.86
CA THR A 199 10.77 -10.96 12.93
C THR A 199 11.33 -11.00 11.49
N ASN A 200 12.65 -10.85 11.32
CA ASN A 200 13.28 -10.91 10.00
C ASN A 200 13.09 -12.27 9.32
N VAL A 201 13.18 -13.37 10.08
CA VAL A 201 12.92 -14.73 9.55
C VAL A 201 11.48 -14.85 9.06
N VAL A 202 10.49 -14.37 9.82
CA VAL A 202 9.09 -14.40 9.38
C VAL A 202 8.86 -13.52 8.17
N LEU A 203 9.36 -12.29 8.14
CA LEU A 203 9.22 -11.42 6.97
C LEU A 203 9.88 -12.04 5.73
N ALA A 204 11.00 -12.74 5.88
CA ALA A 204 11.62 -13.49 4.80
C ALA A 204 10.77 -14.69 4.33
N MET A 205 10.02 -15.34 5.22
CA MET A 205 9.04 -16.38 4.83
C MET A 205 7.83 -15.76 4.12
N VAL A 206 7.28 -14.65 4.64
CA VAL A 206 6.17 -13.92 4.00
C VAL A 206 6.56 -13.46 2.59
N LYS A 207 7.79 -12.98 2.40
CA LYS A 207 8.33 -12.59 1.08
C LYS A 207 8.20 -13.68 0.01
N LYS A 208 8.19 -14.96 0.39
CA LYS A 208 8.03 -16.08 -0.55
C LYS A 208 6.57 -16.33 -0.95
N LEU A 209 5.62 -15.79 -0.19
CA LEU A 209 4.18 -15.95 -0.41
C LEU A 209 3.52 -14.72 -1.05
N VAL A 210 4.22 -13.60 -1.12
CA VAL A 210 3.75 -12.37 -1.78
C VAL A 210 4.33 -12.29 -3.19
N SER A 211 3.70 -11.48 -4.05
CA SER A 211 4.17 -11.31 -5.42
C SER A 211 5.60 -10.77 -5.47
N LYS A 212 6.36 -11.13 -6.52
CA LYS A 212 7.76 -10.69 -6.67
C LYS A 212 7.90 -9.16 -6.70
N ASP A 213 6.93 -8.47 -7.32
CA ASP A 213 6.90 -7.00 -7.39
C ASP A 213 6.77 -6.34 -6.01
N VAL A 214 6.02 -6.96 -5.11
CA VAL A 214 5.90 -6.51 -3.72
C VAL A 214 7.15 -6.87 -2.92
N ALA A 215 7.58 -8.13 -2.99
CA ALA A 215 8.69 -8.65 -2.21
C ALA A 215 10.01 -7.88 -2.44
N CYS A 216 10.27 -7.43 -3.67
CA CYS A 216 11.50 -6.71 -4.01
C CYS A 216 11.56 -5.28 -3.43
N LYS A 217 10.41 -4.71 -3.04
CA LYS A 217 10.29 -3.34 -2.49
C LYS A 217 10.36 -3.29 -0.97
N TRP A 218 10.44 -4.45 -0.32
CA TRP A 218 10.51 -4.60 1.12
C TRP A 218 11.94 -4.53 1.64
N LYS A 219 12.17 -3.65 2.62
CA LYS A 219 13.41 -3.53 3.38
C LYS A 219 13.11 -3.75 4.86
N PHE A 220 13.82 -4.67 5.50
CA PHE A 220 13.69 -4.96 6.94
C PHE A 220 15.08 -5.03 7.59
N GLY A 221 15.14 -5.05 8.92
CA GLY A 221 16.40 -4.88 9.66
C GLY A 221 16.84 -3.43 9.82
N LEU A 222 15.96 -2.47 9.51
CA LEU A 222 16.28 -1.04 9.59
C LEU A 222 16.23 -0.55 11.04
N LYS A 223 17.12 0.39 11.36
CA LYS A 223 17.15 1.11 12.64
C LYS A 223 17.09 2.61 12.35
N PHE A 224 16.41 3.38 13.20
CA PHE A 224 16.58 4.83 13.19
C PHE A 224 17.95 5.14 13.77
N TYR A 225 18.91 5.49 12.93
CA TYR A 225 20.12 6.12 13.43
C TYR A 225 19.75 7.54 13.82
N ALA A 226 19.97 7.90 15.09
CA ALA A 226 19.91 9.29 15.51
C ALA A 226 20.75 10.11 14.53
N ALA A 227 20.18 11.19 13.99
CA ALA A 227 20.78 12.05 12.99
C ALA A 227 22.23 12.39 13.40
N GLY A 228 23.21 11.71 12.80
CA GLY A 228 24.60 11.74 13.24
C GLY A 228 25.45 10.55 12.77
N ALA A 229 24.83 9.41 12.41
CA ALA A 229 25.57 8.27 11.85
C ALA A 229 24.91 7.76 10.56
N THR A 230 25.27 8.37 9.44
CA THR A 230 25.00 7.85 8.10
C THR A 230 25.87 6.62 7.87
N THR A 231 25.37 5.44 8.22
CA THR A 231 25.91 4.18 7.69
C THR A 231 24.75 3.21 7.48
N LEU A 232 24.31 3.12 6.22
CA LEU A 232 23.44 2.07 5.73
C LEU A 232 24.19 0.74 5.83
N CYS A 233 23.97 -0.02 6.90
CA CYS A 233 24.29 -1.44 6.90
C CYS A 233 23.26 -2.16 6.02
N SER A 234 23.55 -2.27 4.72
CA SER A 234 22.90 -3.24 3.84
C SER A 234 23.42 -4.63 4.18
N LEU A 235 22.79 -5.29 5.15
CA LEU A 235 22.89 -6.74 5.26
C LEU A 235 21.93 -7.34 4.22
N TYR A 236 22.48 -7.65 3.05
CA TYR A 236 21.86 -8.61 2.13
C TYR A 236 21.91 -9.99 2.80
N VAL A 237 20.74 -10.56 3.07
CA VAL A 237 20.52 -12.01 3.27
C VAL A 237 19.48 -12.44 2.25
#